data_AF-A0A976FIX9-F1
#
_entry.id   AF-A0A976FIX9-F1
#
_cell.length_a   1.000
_cell.length_b   1.000
_cell.length_c   1.000
_cell.angle_alpha   90.00
_cell.angle_beta   90.00
_cell.angle_gamma   90.00
#
_symmetry.space_group_name_H-M   'P 1'
#
loop_
_entity.id
_entity.type
_entity.pdbx_description
1 polymer ?
#
loop_
_entity_poly.entity_id
_entity_poly.type
_entity_poly.pdbx_seq_one_letter_code
_entity_poly.pdbx_strand_id
1 'polypeptide(L)'
;MVDNSISAIEFERIEDASIDVKNQQVDLVILCIETSFRGSNDANYDLGLQCNLHFLSEYTQQATLTPVQQLNQYPHNRFFLLSNKYGMKLDKIISTERFKTSLVFGLMDSLVSGMLTLALALFA
;
A
#
# COMPACT_ATOMS: atom_id res chain seq x y z
N MET A 1 22.39 23.29 -8.48
CA MET A 1 22.03 21.86 -8.62
C MET A 1 21.20 21.51 -7.41
N VAL A 2 19.95 21.08 -7.59
CA VAL A 2 19.15 20.55 -6.48
C VAL A 2 19.68 19.15 -6.22
N ASP A 3 20.13 18.91 -5.00
CA ASP A 3 20.52 17.57 -4.57
C ASP A 3 19.26 16.71 -4.53
N ASN A 4 19.13 15.79 -5.50
CA ASN A 4 18.00 14.85 -5.60
C ASN A 4 18.29 13.57 -4.80
N SER A 5 19.16 13.64 -3.79
CA SER A 5 19.43 12.52 -2.89
C SER A 5 18.17 12.19 -2.08
N ILE A 6 17.50 11.10 -2.45
CA ILE A 6 16.45 10.51 -1.62
C ILE A 6 17.16 9.83 -0.45
N SER A 7 17.03 10.39 0.74
CA SER A 7 17.55 9.77 1.97
C SER A 7 16.61 8.64 2.40
N ALA A 8 17.07 7.40 2.30
CA ALA A 8 16.38 6.26 2.88
C ALA A 8 16.74 6.15 4.37
N ILE A 9 15.73 5.99 5.22
CA ILE A 9 15.91 5.72 6.65
C ILE A 9 15.47 4.27 6.88
N GLU A 10 16.36 3.47 7.45
CA GLU A 10 16.06 2.08 7.80
C GLU A 10 15.40 2.03 9.17
N PHE A 11 14.30 1.28 9.24
CA PHE A 11 13.59 0.99 10.48
C PHE A 11 13.54 -0.52 10.66
N GLU A 12 13.75 -0.98 11.89
CA GLU A 12 13.59 -2.41 12.23
C GLU A 12 12.11 -2.83 12.13
N ARG A 13 11.20 -1.90 12.44
CA ARG A 13 9.75 -2.14 12.47
C ARG A 13 9.01 -1.17 11.59
N ILE A 14 7.99 -1.69 10.93
CA ILE A 14 7.16 -0.92 10.02
C ILE A 14 6.23 0.05 10.76
N GLU A 15 5.88 -0.28 11.99
CA GLU A 15 5.13 0.55 12.93
C GLU A 15 5.90 1.82 13.25
N ASP A 16 7.20 1.72 13.53
CA ASP A 16 8.05 2.87 13.86
C ASP A 16 8.15 3.82 12.66
N ALA A 17 8.39 3.27 11.46
CA ALA A 17 8.39 4.06 10.22
C ALA A 17 7.05 4.77 9.97
N SER A 18 5.93 4.09 10.24
CA SER A 18 4.58 4.65 10.03
C SER A 18 4.24 5.72 11.06
N ILE A 19 4.67 5.54 12.31
CA ILE A 19 4.53 6.52 13.39
C ILE A 19 5.38 7.77 13.08
N ASP A 20 6.58 7.60 12.53
CA ASP A 20 7.44 8.72 12.17
C ASP A 20 6.88 9.52 10.99
N VAL A 21 6.25 8.86 10.02
CA VAL A 21 5.49 9.56 8.98
C VAL A 21 4.30 10.30 9.59
N LYS A 22 3.52 9.65 10.45
CA LYS A 22 2.39 10.29 11.17
C LYS A 22 2.84 11.54 11.91
N ASN A 23 3.99 11.48 12.57
CA ASN A 23 4.59 12.57 13.35
C ASN A 23 5.39 13.57 12.51
N GLN A 24 5.40 13.45 11.18
CA GLN A 24 6.12 14.32 10.25
C GLN A 24 7.65 14.33 10.45
N GLN A 25 8.21 13.27 11.02
CA GLN A 25 9.67 13.08 11.12
C GLN A 25 10.24 12.52 9.82
N VAL A 26 9.42 11.77 9.07
CA VAL A 26 9.72 11.24 7.74
C VAL A 26 8.56 11.59 6.81
N ASP A 27 8.84 11.83 5.52
CA ASP A 27 7.79 12.25 4.58
C ASP A 27 6.93 11.09 4.06
N LEU A 28 7.53 9.91 3.93
CA LEU A 28 6.98 8.76 3.19
C LEU A 28 7.30 7.44 3.88
N VAL A 29 6.39 6.47 3.76
CA VAL A 29 6.62 5.08 4.17
C VAL A 29 6.21 4.13 3.05
N ILE A 30 6.93 3.02 2.93
CA ILE A 30 6.65 1.94 1.99
C ILE A 30 6.09 0.76 2.77
N LEU A 31 4.82 0.40 2.54
CA LEU A 31 4.17 -0.75 3.17
C LEU A 31 4.00 -1.90 2.19
N CYS A 32 4.46 -3.10 2.53
CA CYS A 32 4.14 -4.31 1.77
C CYS A 32 2.68 -4.70 2.03
N ILE A 33 1.86 -4.71 0.98
CA ILE A 33 0.42 -4.99 1.09
C ILE A 33 0.03 -6.39 0.65
N GLU A 34 0.83 -7.00 -0.21
CA GLU A 34 0.55 -8.32 -0.75
C GLU A 34 1.86 -8.98 -1.16
N THR A 35 1.94 -10.27 -0.90
CA THR A 35 2.98 -11.11 -1.46
C THR A 35 2.32 -12.29 -2.17
N SER A 36 2.85 -12.72 -3.30
CA SER A 36 2.29 -13.85 -4.06
C SER A 36 2.30 -15.17 -3.29
N PHE A 37 3.05 -15.27 -2.19
CA PHE A 37 3.21 -16.49 -1.39
C PHE A 37 2.43 -16.48 -0.06
N ARG A 38 2.08 -15.31 0.50
CA ARG A 38 1.25 -15.19 1.72
C ARG A 38 -0.09 -14.49 1.51
N GLY A 39 -0.33 -13.92 0.33
CA GLY A 39 -1.52 -13.12 0.05
C GLY A 39 -1.43 -11.71 0.65
N SER A 40 -2.60 -11.15 0.97
CA SER A 40 -2.76 -9.82 1.58
C SER A 40 -2.10 -9.76 2.95
N ASN A 41 -1.52 -8.61 3.27
CA ASN A 41 -1.03 -8.30 4.61
C ASN A 41 -1.98 -7.30 5.29
N ASP A 42 -3.06 -7.81 5.85
CA ASP A 42 -4.14 -7.00 6.45
C ASP A 42 -3.64 -6.12 7.60
N ALA A 43 -2.63 -6.58 8.36
CA ALA A 43 -2.01 -5.79 9.43
C ALA A 43 -1.39 -4.48 8.93
N ASN A 44 -0.80 -4.49 7.73
CA ASN A 44 -0.22 -3.29 7.13
C ASN A 44 -1.28 -2.34 6.58
N TYR A 45 -2.43 -2.86 6.13
CA TYR A 45 -3.58 -2.02 5.79
C TYR A 45 -4.12 -1.31 7.04
N ASP A 46 -4.33 -2.05 8.13
CA ASP A 46 -4.80 -1.50 9.40
C ASP A 46 -3.83 -0.46 9.95
N LEU A 47 -2.51 -0.71 9.88
CA LEU A 47 -1.49 0.24 10.31
C LEU A 47 -1.56 1.56 9.52
N GLY A 48 -1.73 1.48 8.19
CA GLY A 48 -1.91 2.66 7.35
C GLY A 48 -3.13 3.49 7.76
N LEU A 49 -4.24 2.83 8.08
CA LEU A 49 -5.46 3.49 8.57
C LEU A 49 -5.24 4.12 9.96
N GLN A 50 -4.63 3.40 10.91
CA GLN A 50 -4.37 3.88 12.28
C GLN A 50 -3.39 5.07 12.32
N CYS A 51 -2.47 5.12 11.35
CA CYS A 51 -1.52 6.22 11.20
C CYS A 51 -2.07 7.38 10.36
N ASN A 52 -3.31 7.28 9.86
CA ASN A 52 -3.92 8.25 8.95
C ASN A 52 -3.04 8.56 7.73
N LEU A 53 -2.54 7.49 7.09
CA LEU A 53 -1.68 7.59 5.92
C LEU A 53 -2.51 7.52 4.63
N HIS A 54 -2.11 8.33 3.66
CA HIS A 54 -2.76 8.47 2.37
C HIS A 54 -1.94 7.81 1.28
N PHE A 55 -2.62 7.09 0.39
CA PHE A 55 -2.04 6.43 -0.76
C PHE A 55 -1.51 7.43 -1.80
N LEU A 56 -0.25 7.27 -2.19
CA LEU A 56 0.37 8.04 -3.26
C LEU A 56 0.61 7.21 -4.52
N SER A 57 1.14 6.00 -4.36
CA SER A 57 1.48 5.13 -5.47
C SER A 57 1.57 3.67 -5.04
N GLU A 58 1.48 2.78 -6.02
CA GLU A 58 1.67 1.33 -5.88
C GLU A 58 2.91 0.92 -6.66
N TYR A 59 3.75 0.08 -6.05
CA TYR A 59 4.90 -0.52 -6.71
C TYR A 59 4.82 -2.04 -6.63
N THR A 60 5.07 -2.73 -7.74
CA THR A 60 5.17 -4.19 -7.78
C THR A 60 6.61 -4.57 -8.08
N GLN A 61 7.21 -5.36 -7.20
CA GLN A 61 8.56 -5.87 -7.35
C GLN A 61 8.53 -7.39 -7.55
N GLN A 62 9.38 -7.90 -8.44
CA GLN A 62 9.63 -9.33 -8.52
C GLN A 62 10.27 -9.81 -7.22
N ALA A 63 9.68 -10.82 -6.58
CA ALA A 63 10.19 -11.37 -5.34
C ALA A 63 11.34 -12.36 -5.64
N THR A 64 12.44 -12.22 -4.90
CA THR A 64 13.57 -13.16 -4.98
C THR A 64 13.16 -14.47 -4.33
N LEU A 65 13.04 -15.53 -5.13
CA LEU A 65 12.74 -16.85 -4.62
C LEU A 65 13.98 -17.47 -3.97
N THR A 66 13.78 -18.07 -2.80
CA THR A 66 14.76 -19.04 -2.29
C THR A 66 14.63 -20.36 -3.08
N PRO A 67 15.67 -21.19 -3.20
CA PRO A 67 15.66 -22.40 -4.04
C PRO A 67 14.53 -23.40 -3.72
N VAL A 68 13.92 -23.29 -2.54
CA VAL A 68 12.84 -24.16 -2.04
C VAL A 68 11.47 -23.75 -2.59
N GLN A 69 11.33 -22.55 -3.17
CA GLN A 69 10.04 -22.01 -3.62
C GLN A 69 9.97 -22.01 -5.15
N GLN A 70 9.70 -23.16 -5.76
CA GLN A 70 9.29 -23.20 -7.17
C GLN A 70 7.77 -23.04 -7.25
N LEU A 71 7.32 -21.82 -7.55
CA LEU A 71 5.91 -21.52 -7.80
C LEU A 71 5.62 -21.54 -9.30
N ASN A 72 4.45 -22.04 -9.68
CA ASN A 72 3.89 -21.97 -11.04
C ASN A 72 3.49 -20.53 -11.47
N GLN A 73 3.84 -19.52 -10.66
CA GLN A 73 3.44 -18.13 -10.83
C GLN A 73 4.65 -17.20 -10.65
N TYR A 74 4.60 -16.05 -11.32
CA TYR A 74 5.64 -15.04 -11.25
C TYR A 74 5.66 -14.43 -9.83
N PRO A 75 6.71 -14.68 -9.04
CA PRO A 75 6.75 -14.30 -7.63
C PRO A 75 6.84 -12.77 -7.53
N HIS A 76 5.98 -12.17 -6.72
CA HIS A 76 5.93 -10.72 -6.61
C HIS A 76 5.51 -10.26 -5.21
N ASN A 77 5.99 -9.06 -4.87
CA ASN A 77 5.57 -8.29 -3.71
C ASN A 77 4.97 -6.98 -4.21
N ARG A 78 3.84 -6.57 -3.65
CA ARG A 78 3.19 -5.29 -3.93
C ARG A 78 3.31 -4.40 -2.72
N PHE A 79 3.61 -3.13 -2.98
CA PHE A 79 3.86 -2.14 -1.97
C PHE A 79 3.04 -0.90 -2.23
N PHE A 80 2.61 -0.26 -1.15
CA PHE A 80 2.08 1.10 -1.18
C PHE A 80 3.13 2.09 -0.71
N LEU A 81 3.22 3.20 -1.43
CA LEU A 81 3.88 4.41 -0.97
C LEU A 81 2.83 5.31 -0.33
N LEU A 82 3.01 5.62 0.94
CA LEU A 82 2.04 6.38 1.74
C LEU A 82 2.66 7.63 2.37
N SER A 83 1.82 8.64 2.63
CA SER A 83 2.19 9.87 3.35
C SER A 83 1.07 10.34 4.27
N ASN A 84 1.37 11.05 5.36
CA ASN A 84 0.35 11.73 6.16
C ASN A 84 -0.11 13.08 5.54
N LYS A 85 0.53 13.54 4.45
CA LYS A 85 0.15 14.76 3.74
C LYS A 85 -0.94 14.47 2.72
N TYR A 86 -2.16 14.91 3.01
CA TYR A 86 -3.27 14.81 2.06
C TYR A 86 -2.98 15.63 0.80
N GLY A 87 -3.26 15.05 -0.37
CA GLY A 87 -3.13 15.75 -1.65
C GLY A 87 -1.69 15.86 -2.18
N MET A 88 -0.70 15.25 -1.53
CA MET A 88 0.57 14.97 -2.19
C MET A 88 0.28 14.15 -3.45
N LYS A 89 0.77 14.63 -4.59
CA LYS A 89 0.77 13.87 -5.85
C LYS A 89 2.22 13.71 -6.23
N LEU A 90 2.63 12.48 -6.56
CA LEU A 90 3.88 12.32 -7.29
C LEU A 90 3.70 13.10 -8.60
N ASP A 91 4.56 14.10 -8.85
CA ASP A 91 4.50 14.87 -10.09
C ASP A 91 4.56 13.89 -11.26
N LYS A 92 3.51 13.97 -12.07
CA LYS A 92 3.07 12.93 -12.99
C LYS A 92 3.99 12.89 -14.22
N ILE A 93 5.09 12.17 -14.12
CA ILE A 93 5.73 11.51 -15.26
C ILE A 93 5.09 10.11 -15.21
N ILE A 94 4.08 9.72 -15.99
CA ILE A 94 4.09 9.47 -17.44
C ILE A 94 2.62 9.48 -17.95
N SER A 95 2.41 9.97 -19.16
CA SER A 95 1.15 10.30 -19.82
C SER A 95 0.31 9.12 -20.33
N THR A 96 0.31 7.94 -19.69
CA THR A 96 -0.47 6.77 -20.15
C THR A 96 -0.99 5.83 -19.05
N GLU A 97 -0.76 6.11 -17.77
CA GLU A 97 -1.10 5.16 -16.70
C GLU A 97 -2.58 5.20 -16.28
N ARG A 98 -3.16 4.00 -16.11
CA ARG A 98 -4.48 3.79 -15.49
C ARG A 98 -4.41 4.31 -14.06
N PHE A 99 -5.22 5.33 -13.75
CA PHE A 99 -5.44 5.73 -12.36
C PHE A 99 -6.06 4.57 -11.59
N LYS A 100 -5.43 4.21 -10.47
CA LYS A 100 -5.95 3.24 -9.51
C LYS A 100 -6.45 3.97 -8.27
N THR A 101 -7.53 3.49 -7.69
CA THR A 101 -8.07 3.96 -6.42
C THR A 101 -8.16 2.77 -5.48
N SER A 102 -7.54 2.90 -4.31
CA SER A 102 -7.66 1.94 -3.21
C SER A 102 -8.73 2.42 -2.24
N LEU A 103 -9.69 1.57 -1.91
CA LEU A 103 -10.79 1.88 -0.99
C LEU A 103 -10.94 0.74 0.03
N VAL A 104 -11.17 1.09 1.28
CA VAL A 104 -11.61 0.18 2.34
C VAL A 104 -12.95 0.71 2.86
N PHE A 105 -13.95 -0.15 2.99
CA PHE A 105 -15.27 0.21 3.51
C PHE A 105 -15.80 -0.87 4.45
N GLY A 106 -16.49 -0.43 5.50
CA GLY A 106 -17.24 -1.31 6.40
C GLY A 106 -18.70 -1.41 5.97
N LEU A 107 -19.29 -2.59 6.14
CA LEU A 107 -20.73 -2.80 5.95
C LEU A 107 -21.41 -2.89 7.31
N MET A 108 -22.44 -2.09 7.55
CA MET A 108 -23.35 -2.32 8.67
C MET A 108 -24.18 -3.57 8.40
N ASP A 109 -24.53 -4.31 9.46
CA ASP A 109 -25.36 -5.52 9.40
C ASP A 109 -24.82 -6.62 8.47
N SER A 110 -23.55 -6.98 8.65
CA SER A 110 -22.83 -8.02 7.87
C SER A 110 -23.50 -9.41 7.84
N LEU A 111 -24.51 -9.64 8.69
CA LEU A 111 -25.31 -10.86 8.74
C LEU A 111 -26.41 -10.91 7.66
N VAL A 112 -26.74 -9.78 7.02
CA VAL A 112 -27.72 -9.74 5.93
C VAL A 112 -27.07 -10.27 4.65
N SER A 113 -27.57 -11.40 4.16
CA SER A 113 -27.12 -12.01 2.92
C SER A 113 -27.22 -11.03 1.74
N GLY A 114 -26.17 -10.94 0.92
CA GLY A 114 -26.15 -10.11 -0.29
C GLY A 114 -25.64 -8.67 -0.12
N MET A 115 -25.29 -8.23 1.09
CA MET A 115 -24.79 -6.86 1.32
C MET A 115 -23.50 -6.55 0.54
N LEU A 116 -22.56 -7.50 0.47
CA LEU A 116 -21.35 -7.34 -0.35
C LEU A 116 -21.70 -7.17 -1.84
N THR A 117 -22.65 -7.96 -2.35
CA THR A 117 -23.11 -7.86 -3.74
C THR A 117 -23.72 -6.49 -4.03
N LEU A 118 -24.55 -5.97 -3.13
CA LEU A 118 -25.13 -4.63 -3.26
C LEU A 118 -24.07 -3.54 -3.23
N ALA A 119 -23.08 -3.64 -2.34
CA ALA A 119 -21.98 -2.68 -2.27
C ALA A 119 -21.12 -2.68 -3.54
N LEU A 120 -20.82 -3.86 -4.08
CA LEU A 120 -20.02 -4.01 -5.29
C LEU A 120 -20.80 -3.60 -6.56
N ALA A 121 -22.13 -3.67 -6.57
CA ALA A 121 -22.95 -3.23 -7.69
C ALA A 121 -22.80 -1.73 -8.01
N LEU A 122 -22.30 -0.91 -7.09
CA LEU A 122 -21.98 0.50 -7.33
C LEU A 122 -20.77 0.71 -8.26
N PHE A 123 -19.95 -0.32 -8.46
CA PHE A 123 -18.71 -0.25 -9.25
C PHE A 123 -18.76 -1.10 -10.53
N ALA A 124 -19.82 -1.89 -10.72
CA ALA A 124 -19.96 -2.89 -11.79
C ALA A 124 -20.44 -2.30 -13.13
#